data_AF-A0A959PTA4-F1
#
_entry.id   AF-A0A959PTA4-F1
#
_cell.length_a   1.000
_cell.length_b   1.000
_cell.length_c   1.000
_cell.angle_alpha   90.00
_cell.angle_beta   90.00
_cell.angle_gamma   90.00
#
_symmetry.space_group_name_H-M   'P 1'
#
loop_
_entity.id
_entity.type
_entity.pdbx_description
1 polymer ?
#
loop_
_entity_poly.entity_id
_entity_poly.type
_entity_poly.pdbx_seq_one_letter_code
_entity_poly.pdbx_strand_id
1 'polypeptide(L)' 'MENLRLYIKESINELVNNVTWPTWGELVSSTVLVLVASAIFALVTLLFDALSSTVLNFVYNL' A
#
# COMPACT_ATOMS: atom_id res chain seq x y z
N MET A 1 7.97 -23.64 23.49
CA MET A 1 6.63 -23.09 23.20
C MET A 1 6.21 -22.00 24.19
N GLU A 2 6.52 -22.14 25.48
CA GLU A 2 6.20 -21.15 26.51
C GLU A 2 6.91 -19.80 26.30
N ASN A 3 8.20 -19.85 25.95
CA ASN A 3 9.00 -18.65 25.66
C ASN A 3 8.48 -17.83 24.45
N LEU A 4 7.94 -18.50 23.42
CA LEU A 4 7.36 -17.81 22.25
C LEU A 4 6.06 -17.09 22.61
N ARG A 5 5.21 -17.70 23.45
CA ARG A 5 3.98 -17.06 23.94
C ARG A 5 4.28 -15.86 24.81
N LEU A 6 5.29 -15.96 25.68
CA LEU A 6 5.73 -14.85 26.52
C LEU A 6 6.27 -13.71 25.67
N TYR A 7 7.15 -14.00 24.70
CA TYR A 7 7.71 -13.00 23.79
C TYR A 7 6.62 -12.22 23.03
N ILE A 8 5.64 -12.90 22.43
CA ILE A 8 4.53 -12.24 21.72
C ILE A 8 3.72 -11.35 22.67
N LYS A 9 3.45 -11.84 23.89
CA LYS A 9 2.68 -11.08 24.89
C LYS A 9 3.41 -9.82 25.33
N GLU A 10 4.72 -9.91 25.49
CA GLU A 10 5.59 -8.81 25.89
C GLU A 10 5.75 -7.78 24.77
N SER A 11 5.92 -8.24 23.52
CA SER A 11 5.96 -7.37 22.33
C SER A 11 4.64 -6.62 22.11
N ILE A 12 3.48 -7.25 22.33
CA ILE A 12 2.19 -6.54 22.24
C ILE A 12 2.11 -5.46 23.33
N ASN A 13 2.51 -5.79 24.55
CA ASN A 13 2.50 -4.84 25.66
C ASN A 13 3.43 -3.64 25.39
N GLU A 14 4.58 -3.88 24.76
CA GLU A 14 5.52 -2.83 24.35
C GLU A 14 4.95 -1.95 23.23
N LEU A 15 4.40 -2.55 22.18
CA LEU A 15 3.82 -1.82 21.04
C LEU A 15 2.60 -0.99 21.42
N VAL A 16 1.86 -1.37 22.47
CA VAL A 16 0.67 -0.62 22.92
C VAL A 16 1.05 0.50 23.90
N ASN A 17 2.02 0.27 24.80
CA ASN A 17 2.31 1.22 25.88
C ASN A 17 3.52 2.14 25.61
N ASN A 18 4.48 1.70 24.79
CA ASN A 18 5.72 2.45 24.52
C ASN A 18 5.77 3.05 23.11
N VAL A 19 4.68 2.97 22.34
CA VAL A 19 4.58 3.56 21.01
C VAL A 19 3.37 4.47 20.94
N THR A 20 3.57 5.67 20.41
CA THR A 20 2.49 6.62 20.12
C THR A 20 1.74 6.17 18.87
N TRP A 21 0.62 5.47 19.06
CA TRP A 21 -0.30 5.18 17.95
C TRP A 21 -1.02 6.47 17.53
N PRO A 22 -1.08 6.77 16.23
CA PRO A 22 -1.92 7.84 15.72
C PRO A 22 -3.39 7.54 16.02
N THR A 23 -4.20 8.58 16.08
CA THR A 23 -5.64 8.41 16.29
C THR A 23 -6.28 7.70 15.10
N TRP A 24 -7.43 7.05 15.33
CA TRP A 24 -8.19 6.38 14.26
C TRP A 24 -8.50 7.31 13.07
N GLY A 25 -8.76 8.59 13.33
CA GLY A 25 -8.99 9.57 12.27
C GLY A 25 -7.75 9.83 11.40
N GLU A 26 -6.58 9.93 12.02
CA GLU A 26 -5.30 10.13 11.32
C GLU A 26 -4.87 8.88 10.52
N LEU A 27 -5.14 7.69 11.06
CA LEU A 27 -4.94 6.41 10.35
C LEU A 27 -5.75 6.34 9.06
N VAL A 28 -7.03 6.72 9.12
CA VAL A 28 -7.90 6.74 7.94
C VAL A 28 -7.46 7.84 6.98
N SER A 29 -7.12 9.04 7.47
CA SER A 29 -6.66 10.14 6.64
C SER A 29 -5.40 9.78 5.83
N SER A 30 -4.42 9.14 6.48
CA SER A 30 -3.20 8.66 5.80
C SER A 30 -3.50 7.54 4.81
N THR A 31 -4.42 6.63 5.15
CA THR A 31 -4.87 5.56 4.24
C THR A 31 -5.57 6.13 3.00
N VAL A 32 -6.45 7.13 3.16
CA VAL A 32 -7.15 7.78 2.05
C VAL A 32 -6.16 8.47 1.11
N LEU A 33 -5.13 9.13 1.65
CA LEU A 33 -4.07 9.72 0.84
C LEU A 33 -3.37 8.67 -0.03
N VAL A 34 -2.99 7.54 0.57
CA VAL A 34 -2.35 6.42 -0.16
C VAL A 34 -3.29 5.83 -1.21
N LEU A 35 -4.58 5.69 -0.90
CA LEU A 35 -5.58 5.18 -1.83
C LEU A 35 -5.71 6.07 -3.06
N VAL A 36 -5.77 7.40 -2.87
CA VAL A 36 -5.81 8.37 -3.97
C VAL A 36 -4.53 8.31 -4.81
N ALA A 37 -3.36 8.25 -4.16
CA ALA A 37 -2.09 8.10 -4.87
C ALA A 37 -2.04 6.81 -5.71
N SER A 38 -2.51 5.69 -5.16
CA SER A 38 -2.58 4.41 -5.88
C SER A 38 -3.53 4.46 -7.08
N ALA A 39 -4.64 5.20 -6.98
CA ALA A 39 -5.58 5.38 -8.08
C ALA A 39 -4.96 6.19 -9.24
N ILE A 40 -4.16 7.21 -8.92
CA ILE A 40 -3.41 7.98 -9.93
C ILE A 40 -2.39 7.07 -10.63
N PHE A 41 -1.63 6.27 -9.89
CA PHE A 41 -0.70 5.31 -10.50
C PHE A 41 -1.42 4.31 -11.40
N ALA A 42 -2.58 3.79 -11.00
CA ALA A 42 -3.38 2.88 -11.83
C ALA A 42 -3.83 3.53 -13.16
N LEU A 43 -4.20 4.81 -13.15
CA LEU A 43 -4.54 5.53 -14.38
C LEU A 43 -3.33 5.72 -15.28
N VAL A 44 -2.17 6.06 -14.71
CA VAL A 44 -0.93 6.22 -15.47
C VAL A 44 -0.51 4.90 -16.12
N THR A 45 -0.55 3.78 -15.39
CA THR A 45 -0.21 2.46 -15.96
C THR A 45 -1.18 2.08 -17.07
N LEU A 46 -2.48 2.35 -16.91
CA LEU A 46 -3.47 2.11 -17.96
C LEU A 46 -3.16 2.88 -19.25
N LEU A 47 -2.75 4.15 -19.13
CA LEU A 47 -2.32 4.94 -20.28
C LEU A 47 -1.09 4.33 -20.97
N PHE A 48 -0.09 3.91 -20.19
CA PHE A 48 1.09 3.26 -20.76
C PHE A 48 0.76 1.94 -21.46
N ASP A 49 -0.14 1.14 -20.90
CA ASP A 49 -0.59 -0.12 -21.52
C ASP A 49 -1.32 0.14 -22.86
N ALA A 50 -2.16 1.17 -22.91
CA ALA A 50 -2.87 1.58 -24.13
C ALA A 50 -1.91 2.15 -25.20
N LEU A 51 -0.92 2.96 -24.80
CA LEU A 51 0.10 3.48 -25.70
C LEU A 51 0.96 2.36 -26.27
N SER A 52 1.43 1.45 -25.41
CA SER A 52 2.25 0.31 -25.81
C SER A 52 1.52 -0.58 -26.81
N SER A 53 0.28 -0.97 -26.52
CA SER A 53 -0.53 -1.78 -27.45
C SER A 53 -0.77 -1.07 -28.78
N THR A 54 -1.02 0.25 -28.78
CA THR A 54 -1.18 1.03 -30.00
C THR A 54 0.10 1.05 -30.85
N VAL A 55 1.25 1.31 -30.22
CA VAL A 55 2.54 1.34 -30.91
C VAL A 55 2.91 -0.03 -31.47
N LEU A 56 2.74 -1.10 -30.68
CA LEU A 56 3.01 -2.46 -31.13
C LEU A 56 2.11 -2.85 -32.31
N ASN A 57 0.81 -2.57 -32.23
CA ASN A 57 -0.11 -2.82 -33.33
C ASN A 57 0.29 -2.05 -34.60
N PHE A 58 0.77 -0.81 -34.48
CA PHE A 58 1.24 -0.04 -35.63
C PHE A 58 2.48 -0.67 -36.29
N VAL A 59 3.45 -1.13 -35.48
CA VAL A 59 4.67 -1.78 -35.99
C VAL A 59 4.39 -3.15 -36.58
N TYR A 60 3.53 -3.97 -35.95
CA TYR A 60 3.20 -5.31 -36.44
C TYR A 60 2.31 -5.32 -37.68
N ASN A 61 1.55 -4.25 -37.90
CA ASN A 61 0.63 -4.12 -39.05
C ASN A 61 1.28 -3.36 -40.23
N LEU A 62 2.57 -3.02 -40.11
CA LEU A 62 3.43 -2.47 -41.17
C LEU A 62 4.25 -3.60 -41.81
#